data_AF-A0AAW0H9I7-F1
#
_entry.id   AF-A0AAW0H9I7-F1
#
_cell.length_a   1.000
_cell.length_b   1.000
_cell.length_c   1.000
_cell.angle_alpha   90.00
_cell.angle_beta   90.00
_cell.angle_gamma   90.00
#
_symmetry.space_group_name_H-M   'P 1'
#
loop_
_entity.id
_entity.type
_entity.pdbx_description
1 polymer ?
#
loop_
_entity_poly.entity_id
_entity_poly.type
_entity_poly.pdbx_seq_one_letter_code
_entity_poly.pdbx_strand_id
1 'polypeptide(L)'
;MNILTSVLLLYAKEEEAFWLLVAVCERMLPDYFNRRIIGALVDQAVFEELIRDHLPQLTEHMTDMTFFSSVSLSWFFDNVVNKDSPLPSNVQQGSNINDEKSSHTKVDITDLIRESNEKYGSIRYEDIHSMRCRNRLYVIQTLEETTKQNVLRVVSQDVKMNLQELDELYVIFKKELFISCYWYSSCPGLKHHDPSLSYLEQYQIDCQQFRVLYHLLSPWAHSANRDSLALWTFRLLDENSDCLINFKEFSSAIDIMYNGSFTEKLKLLFKMHIPPVSKHADEKEAESGKNTPEKGKGKIDIQAYLSQWQDELLKKEENIKDLPRMNQSQFIQFSKTLYNLFHEDPEEESLYQAIAIVTNLLLRMEEVGRKLHSPKSAARRFSGTACDSGAREGNAESSVEKTPSSAREEHQWSFAFEQILASLLNEPALVRFFERPLDLKAKLEHVKCSQLRSRTKV
;
A
#
# COMPACT_ATOMS: atom_id res chain seq x y z
N MET A 1 16.58 -8.11 28.97
CA MET A 1 15.51 -7.33 29.63
C MET A 1 14.94 -8.03 30.86
N ASN A 2 14.38 -9.24 30.76
CA ASN A 2 13.79 -9.95 31.91
C ASN A 2 14.73 -10.07 33.13
N ILE A 3 16.02 -10.34 32.90
CA ILE A 3 17.04 -10.41 33.95
C ILE A 3 17.27 -9.04 34.59
N LEU A 4 17.38 -7.98 33.79
CA LEU A 4 17.54 -6.62 34.32
C LEU A 4 16.33 -6.23 35.18
N THR A 5 15.11 -6.53 34.72
CA THR A 5 13.88 -6.30 35.48
C THR A 5 13.84 -7.10 36.77
N SER A 6 14.22 -8.39 36.75
CA SER A 6 14.24 -9.22 37.96
C SER A 6 15.25 -8.72 38.98
N VAL A 7 16.38 -8.18 38.52
CA VAL A 7 17.38 -7.54 39.39
C VAL A 7 16.84 -6.24 40.00
N LEU A 8 16.23 -5.36 39.21
CA LEU A 8 15.68 -4.10 39.72
C LEU A 8 14.60 -4.34 40.80
N LEU A 9 13.78 -5.38 40.64
CA LEU A 9 12.75 -5.77 41.60
C LEU A 9 13.30 -6.28 42.95
N LEU A 10 14.59 -6.64 43.03
CA LEU A 10 15.21 -6.99 44.32
C LEU A 10 15.52 -5.76 45.17
N TYR A 11 15.66 -4.58 44.55
CA TYR A 11 16.07 -3.35 45.23
C TYR A 11 14.99 -2.28 45.28
N ALA A 12 13.97 -2.37 44.42
CA ALA A 12 12.93 -1.36 44.28
C ALA A 12 11.54 -2.00 44.24
N LYS A 13 10.50 -1.21 44.55
CA LYS A 13 9.10 -1.64 44.39
C LYS A 13 8.77 -1.79 42.90
N GLU A 14 7.70 -2.52 42.59
CA GLU A 14 7.29 -2.83 41.20
C GLU A 14 7.19 -1.58 40.31
N GLU A 15 6.50 -0.54 40.77
CA GLU A 15 6.33 0.71 40.02
C GLU A 15 7.68 1.44 39.81
N GLU A 16 8.53 1.49 40.84
CA GLU A 16 9.84 2.12 40.75
C GLU A 16 10.78 1.35 39.82
N ALA A 17 10.77 0.01 39.90
CA ALA A 17 11.51 -0.87 39.01
C ALA A 17 11.05 -0.73 37.56
N PHE A 18 9.75 -0.55 37.32
CA PHE A 18 9.21 -0.24 35.99
C PHE A 18 9.76 1.07 35.45
N TRP A 19 9.67 2.17 36.22
CA TRP A 19 10.18 3.47 35.76
C TRP A 19 11.70 3.50 35.60
N LEU A 20 12.45 2.76 36.43
CA LEU A 20 13.89 2.56 36.24
C LEU A 20 14.18 1.80 34.94
N LEU A 21 13.42 0.75 34.64
CA LEU A 21 13.55 0.01 33.39
C LEU A 21 13.27 0.91 32.18
N VAL A 22 12.21 1.71 32.25
CA VAL A 22 11.89 2.72 31.22
C VAL A 22 13.03 3.71 31.06
N ALA A 23 13.60 4.23 32.15
CA ALA A 23 14.75 5.14 32.07
C ALA A 23 15.98 4.49 31.43
N VAL A 24 16.27 3.22 31.72
CA VAL A 24 17.36 2.48 31.07
C VAL A 24 17.09 2.33 29.58
N CYS A 25 15.88 1.90 29.18
CA CYS A 25 15.53 1.68 27.78
C CYS A 25 15.43 2.97 26.95
N GLU A 26 14.89 4.04 27.50
CA GLU A 26 14.59 5.25 26.74
C GLU A 26 15.71 6.29 26.82
N ARG A 27 16.48 6.32 27.91
CA ARG A 27 17.56 7.32 28.11
C ARG A 27 18.95 6.74 27.94
N MET A 28 19.22 5.55 28.48
CA MET A 28 20.55 4.96 28.43
C MET A 28 20.79 4.15 27.13
N LEU A 29 19.78 3.43 26.67
CA LEU A 29 19.83 2.56 25.50
C LEU A 29 18.73 2.92 24.46
N PRO A 30 18.66 4.18 24.00
CA PRO A 30 17.62 4.59 23.06
C PRO A 30 17.70 3.77 21.77
N ASP A 31 16.54 3.33 21.28
CA ASP A 31 16.40 2.55 20.04
C ASP A 31 17.09 1.17 20.00
N TYR A 32 17.60 0.67 21.12
CA TYR A 32 18.21 -0.66 21.20
C TYR A 32 17.20 -1.79 21.07
N PHE A 33 15.99 -1.59 21.57
CA PHE A 33 14.96 -2.63 21.64
C PHE A 33 13.81 -2.41 20.67
N ASN A 34 13.96 -1.49 19.71
CA ASN A 34 12.99 -1.34 18.62
C ASN A 34 13.21 -2.46 17.58
N ARG A 35 12.22 -2.74 16.72
CA ARG A 35 12.29 -3.86 15.76
C ARG A 35 13.46 -3.76 14.76
N ARG A 36 13.94 -2.53 14.51
CA ARG A 36 15.06 -2.25 13.62
C ARG A 36 16.42 -2.19 14.35
N ILE A 37 16.41 -2.30 15.68
CA ILE A 37 17.56 -2.29 16.60
C ILE A 37 18.55 -1.16 16.26
N ILE A 38 18.03 0.01 15.91
CA ILE A 38 18.85 1.12 15.36
C ILE A 38 19.94 1.52 16.35
N GLY A 39 19.62 1.57 17.64
CA GLY A 39 20.59 1.95 18.68
C GLY A 39 21.79 1.00 18.74
N ALA A 40 21.56 -0.32 18.64
CA ALA A 40 22.64 -1.30 18.68
C ALA A 40 23.48 -1.27 17.39
N LEU A 41 22.84 -1.12 16.23
CA LEU A 41 23.55 -0.99 14.94
C LEU A 41 24.41 0.27 14.89
N VAL A 42 23.96 1.36 15.52
CA VAL A 42 24.77 2.57 15.65
C VAL A 42 25.99 2.33 16.53
N ASP A 43 25.81 1.70 17.69
CA ASP A 43 26.94 1.42 18.57
C ASP A 43 27.90 0.37 18.00
N GLN A 44 27.40 -0.56 17.17
CA GLN A 44 28.21 -1.46 16.35
C GLN A 44 29.08 -0.68 15.36
N ALA A 45 28.51 0.28 14.62
CA ALA A 45 29.26 1.11 13.68
C ALA A 45 30.29 2.02 14.39
N VAL A 46 29.93 2.58 15.54
CA VAL A 46 30.86 3.35 16.39
C VAL A 46 32.02 2.46 16.85
N PHE A 47 31.74 1.22 17.26
CA PHE A 47 32.77 0.28 17.69
C PHE A 47 33.74 -0.09 16.56
N GLU A 48 33.24 -0.31 15.34
CA GLU A 48 34.10 -0.55 14.17
C GLU A 48 35.04 0.63 13.89
N GLU A 49 34.52 1.85 14.01
CA GLU A 49 35.32 3.06 13.81
C GLU A 49 36.37 3.24 14.91
N LEU A 50 36.03 2.97 16.17
CA LEU A 50 36.98 2.99 17.28
C LEU A 50 38.08 1.93 17.12
N ILE A 51 37.76 0.73 16.64
CA ILE A 51 38.77 -0.29 16.36
C ILE A 51 39.70 0.17 15.23
N ARG A 52 39.15 0.80 14.19
CA ARG A 52 39.94 1.33 13.07
C ARG A 52 40.93 2.39 13.52
N ASP A 53 40.48 3.29 14.40
CA ASP A 53 41.29 4.43 14.85
C ASP A 53 42.32 4.04 15.91
N HIS A 54 41.95 3.16 16.85
CA HIS A 54 42.80 2.83 18.01
C HIS A 54 43.53 1.49 17.89
N LEU A 55 43.09 0.58 17.01
CA LEU A 55 43.68 -0.74 16.80
C LEU A 55 43.87 -1.03 15.30
N PRO A 56 44.64 -0.22 14.56
CA PRO A 56 44.79 -0.36 13.11
C PRO A 56 45.43 -1.70 12.70
N GLN A 57 46.36 -2.22 13.51
CA GLN A 57 46.99 -3.53 13.28
C GLN A 57 45.98 -4.69 13.31
N LEU A 58 44.97 -4.59 14.18
CA LEU A 58 43.89 -5.58 14.23
C LEU A 58 43.00 -5.47 12.98
N THR A 59 42.71 -4.24 12.56
CA THR A 59 41.90 -3.95 11.38
C THR A 59 42.56 -4.46 10.10
N GLU A 60 43.89 -4.35 9.96
CA GLU A 60 44.62 -4.88 8.79
C GLU A 60 44.58 -6.41 8.69
N HIS A 61 44.53 -7.10 9.82
CA HIS A 61 44.45 -8.56 9.87
C HIS A 61 43.01 -9.10 9.79
N MET A 62 42.00 -8.24 9.98
CA MET A 62 40.59 -8.63 9.95
C MET A 62 40.00 -8.48 8.55
N THR A 63 39.54 -9.58 7.96
CA THR A 63 38.89 -9.60 6.63
C THR A 63 37.43 -9.15 6.65
N ASP A 64 36.73 -9.29 7.79
CA ASP A 64 35.33 -8.90 7.96
C ASP A 64 35.09 -8.29 9.34
N MET A 65 35.15 -6.95 9.42
CA MET A 65 34.92 -6.19 10.65
C MET A 65 33.46 -6.26 11.14
N THR A 66 32.52 -6.46 10.22
CA THR A 66 31.08 -6.38 10.47
C THR A 66 30.58 -7.59 11.25
N PHE A 67 31.18 -8.76 10.99
CA PHE A 67 30.94 -9.94 11.80
C PHE A 67 31.34 -9.73 13.26
N PHE A 68 32.55 -9.25 13.53
CA PHE A 68 33.04 -9.09 14.89
C PHE A 68 32.29 -8.03 15.68
N SER A 69 31.96 -6.91 15.04
CA SER A 69 31.17 -5.85 15.67
C SER A 69 29.75 -6.32 16.02
N SER A 70 29.17 -7.25 15.25
CA SER A 70 27.86 -7.82 15.53
C SER A 70 27.86 -8.77 16.73
N VAL A 71 28.96 -9.49 16.95
CA VAL A 71 29.11 -10.46 18.05
C VAL A 71 29.67 -9.80 19.31
N SER A 72 30.36 -8.66 19.20
CA SER A 72 31.03 -8.00 20.32
C SER A 72 30.09 -7.61 21.46
N LEU A 73 28.86 -7.21 21.12
CA LEU A 73 27.85 -6.82 22.10
C LEU A 73 27.34 -8.03 22.90
N SER A 74 27.15 -9.18 22.25
CA SER A 74 26.88 -10.46 22.95
C SER A 74 28.08 -10.85 23.80
N TRP A 75 29.29 -10.79 23.23
CA TRP A 75 30.51 -11.16 23.92
C TRP A 75 30.74 -10.33 25.19
N PHE A 76 30.45 -9.03 25.12
CA PHE A 76 30.49 -8.13 26.27
C PHE A 76 29.51 -8.56 27.37
N PHE A 77 28.25 -8.85 27.03
CA PHE A 77 27.27 -9.31 28.02
C PHE A 77 27.58 -10.70 28.61
N ASP A 78 28.21 -11.58 27.84
CA ASP A 78 28.51 -12.95 28.27
C ASP A 78 29.76 -13.06 29.16
N ASN A 79 30.73 -12.13 29.00
CA ASN A 79 32.07 -12.26 29.61
C ASN A 79 32.36 -11.24 30.70
N VAL A 80 31.56 -10.18 30.81
CA VAL A 80 31.72 -9.17 31.86
C VAL A 80 30.86 -9.53 33.07
N VAL A 81 31.51 -9.71 34.23
CA VAL A 81 30.86 -10.06 35.50
C VAL A 81 31.06 -8.97 36.54
N ASN A 82 30.17 -8.89 37.53
CA ASN A 82 30.36 -8.02 38.69
C ASN A 82 30.53 -8.88 39.94
N LYS A 83 31.77 -9.00 40.44
CA LYS A 83 32.08 -9.80 41.64
C LYS A 83 31.47 -9.23 42.92
N ASP A 84 31.19 -7.93 42.96
CA ASP A 84 30.60 -7.25 44.12
C ASP A 84 29.06 -7.29 44.10
N SER A 85 28.47 -7.90 43.06
CA SER A 85 27.03 -8.06 42.98
C SER A 85 26.54 -9.13 43.97
N PRO A 86 25.53 -8.83 44.81
CA PRO A 86 24.98 -9.81 45.75
C PRO A 86 24.10 -10.89 45.07
N LEU A 87 24.00 -10.86 43.73
CA LEU A 87 23.26 -11.82 42.93
C LEU A 87 24.08 -13.09 42.67
N PRO A 88 23.44 -14.28 42.75
CA PRO A 88 24.11 -15.52 42.40
C PRO A 88 24.51 -15.55 40.92
N SER A 89 25.63 -16.22 40.62
CA SER A 89 26.34 -16.18 39.34
C SER A 89 25.49 -16.63 38.13
N ASN A 90 24.42 -17.38 38.39
CA ASN A 90 23.45 -17.87 37.42
C ASN A 90 22.43 -16.81 36.98
N VAL A 91 22.17 -15.78 37.79
CA VAL A 91 21.27 -14.66 37.47
C VAL A 91 22.03 -13.54 36.76
N GLN A 92 23.35 -13.45 36.97
CA GLN A 92 24.22 -12.54 36.21
C GLN A 92 24.37 -12.95 34.73
N GLN A 93 24.07 -14.21 34.39
CA GLN A 93 24.26 -14.78 33.06
C GLN A 93 22.91 -14.95 32.35
N GLY A 94 22.75 -14.32 31.19
CA GLY A 94 21.63 -14.58 30.29
C GLY A 94 21.74 -15.98 29.69
N SER A 95 20.93 -16.92 30.20
CA SER A 95 20.68 -18.25 29.64
C SER A 95 21.90 -19.17 29.40
N ASN A 96 22.00 -20.21 30.21
CA ASN A 96 22.83 -21.40 29.96
C ASN A 96 22.53 -22.04 28.60
N ILE A 97 23.54 -22.21 27.75
CA ILE A 97 23.65 -23.33 26.81
C ILE A 97 25.07 -23.90 26.91
N ASN A 98 25.16 -25.13 27.44
CA ASN A 98 26.30 -26.05 27.46
C ASN A 98 27.53 -25.67 28.32
N ASP A 99 27.46 -26.07 29.59
CA ASP A 99 28.61 -26.32 30.48
C ASP A 99 29.44 -27.53 30.01
N GLU A 100 30.01 -27.46 28.80
CA GLU A 100 31.16 -28.30 28.46
C GLU A 100 32.30 -27.45 27.93
N LYS A 101 33.23 -27.15 28.86
CA LYS A 101 34.62 -26.78 28.59
C LYS A 101 34.83 -25.72 27.51
N SER A 102 34.57 -24.46 27.85
CA SER A 102 35.36 -23.38 27.28
C SER A 102 35.88 -22.49 28.40
N SER A 103 37.21 -22.49 28.54
CA SER A 103 37.98 -21.61 29.41
C SER A 103 37.89 -20.17 28.89
N HIS A 104 36.70 -19.58 28.85
CA HIS A 104 36.54 -18.18 28.51
C HIS A 104 36.86 -17.34 29.74
N THR A 105 37.88 -16.51 29.62
CA THR A 105 38.36 -15.57 30.64
C THR A 105 37.24 -14.60 31.02
N LYS A 106 36.61 -14.79 32.19
CA LYS A 106 35.63 -13.85 32.73
C LYS A 106 36.35 -12.60 33.25
N VAL A 107 35.88 -11.43 32.86
CA VAL A 107 36.47 -10.12 33.23
C VAL A 107 35.56 -9.42 34.23
N ASP A 108 36.12 -8.93 35.33
CA ASP A 108 35.35 -8.14 36.29
C ASP A 108 35.10 -6.72 35.75
N ILE A 109 33.89 -6.19 35.95
CA ILE A 109 33.48 -4.86 35.49
C ILE A 109 34.38 -3.75 36.05
N THR A 110 34.85 -3.88 37.29
CA THR A 110 35.70 -2.87 37.94
C THR A 110 37.09 -2.86 37.33
N ASP A 111 37.64 -4.05 37.06
CA ASP A 111 38.91 -4.22 36.37
C ASP A 111 38.82 -3.68 34.93
N LEU A 112 37.70 -3.96 34.24
CA LEU A 112 37.44 -3.46 32.89
C LEU A 112 37.34 -1.93 32.83
N ILE A 113 36.62 -1.31 33.77
CA ILE A 113 36.51 0.15 33.85
C ILE A 113 37.86 0.78 34.16
N ARG A 114 38.67 0.17 35.02
CA ARG A 114 40.01 0.67 35.33
C ARG A 114 40.92 0.60 34.10
N GLU A 115 41.01 -0.56 33.45
CA GLU A 115 41.86 -0.76 32.27
C GLU A 115 41.41 0.12 31.09
N SER A 116 40.10 0.32 30.89
CA SER A 116 39.59 1.18 29.83
C SER A 116 39.96 2.65 30.06
N ASN A 117 39.90 3.14 31.30
CA ASN A 117 40.33 4.49 31.63
C ASN A 117 41.86 4.68 31.50
N GLU A 118 42.65 3.65 31.81
CA GLU A 118 44.11 3.70 31.66
C GLU A 118 44.55 3.72 30.19
N LYS A 119 43.95 2.88 29.34
CA LYS A 119 44.34 2.72 27.93
C LYS A 119 43.64 3.70 26.98
N TYR A 120 42.39 4.05 27.29
CA TYR A 120 41.51 4.84 26.41
C TYR A 120 40.96 6.10 27.08
N GLY A 121 41.59 6.59 28.16
CA GLY A 121 41.14 7.79 28.88
C GLY A 121 41.14 9.10 28.05
N SER A 122 41.69 9.08 26.83
CA SER A 122 41.58 10.19 25.87
C SER A 122 40.21 10.28 25.19
N ILE A 123 39.43 9.19 25.16
CA ILE A 123 38.12 9.15 24.51
C ILE A 123 37.08 9.78 25.45
N ARG A 124 36.50 10.91 25.05
CA ARG A 124 35.47 11.58 25.85
C ARG A 124 34.07 11.13 25.43
N TYR A 125 33.11 11.31 26.35
CA TYR A 125 31.69 11.08 26.05
C TYR A 125 31.20 11.90 24.85
N GLU A 126 31.66 13.14 24.71
CA GLU A 126 31.31 14.05 23.61
C GLU A 126 31.72 13.46 22.25
N ASP A 127 32.90 12.83 22.17
CA ASP A 127 33.40 12.20 20.94
C ASP A 127 32.54 11.01 20.55
N ILE A 128 32.25 10.11 21.51
CA ILE A 128 31.36 8.96 21.28
C ILE A 128 29.95 9.43 20.88
N HIS A 129 29.42 10.46 21.53
CA HIS A 129 28.10 11.00 21.18
C HIS A 129 28.09 11.58 19.76
N SER A 130 29.13 12.32 19.36
CA SER A 130 29.30 12.82 18.00
C SER A 130 29.37 11.68 16.97
N MET A 131 30.15 10.63 17.26
CA MET A 131 30.22 9.43 16.42
C MET A 131 28.87 8.74 16.30
N ARG A 132 28.12 8.58 17.41
CA ARG A 132 26.75 8.05 17.39
C ARG A 132 25.84 8.87 16.49
N CYS A 133 25.85 10.20 16.62
CA CYS A 133 25.04 11.08 15.79
C CYS A 133 25.35 10.93 14.29
N ARG A 134 26.65 10.87 13.94
CA ARG A 134 27.08 10.68 12.54
C ARG A 134 26.71 9.29 12.00
N ASN A 135 27.01 8.23 12.75
CA ASN A 135 26.73 6.86 12.34
C ASN A 135 25.23 6.54 12.33
N ARG A 136 24.41 7.24 13.13
CA ARG A 136 22.95 7.10 13.10
C ARG A 136 22.33 7.41 11.75
N LEU A 137 22.77 8.48 11.08
CA LEU A 137 22.27 8.80 9.74
C LEU A 137 22.65 7.71 8.74
N TYR A 138 23.89 7.25 8.78
CA TYR A 138 24.40 6.19 7.91
C TYR A 138 23.63 4.87 8.10
N VAL A 139 23.42 4.44 9.35
CA VAL A 139 22.66 3.22 9.68
C VAL A 139 21.22 3.33 9.17
N ILE A 140 20.56 4.46 9.43
CA ILE A 140 19.19 4.68 8.96
C ILE A 140 19.12 4.65 7.43
N GLN A 141 20.03 5.34 6.73
CA GLN A 141 20.09 5.32 5.27
C GLN A 141 20.31 3.91 4.72
N THR A 142 21.21 3.13 5.33
CA THR A 142 21.49 1.74 4.93
C THR A 142 20.28 0.83 5.11
N LEU A 143 19.58 0.95 6.24
CA LEU A 143 18.34 0.21 6.48
C LEU A 143 17.24 0.60 5.50
N GLU A 144 17.08 1.90 5.23
CA GLU A 144 16.09 2.41 4.28
C GLU A 144 16.38 1.99 2.84
N GLU A 145 17.65 1.98 2.43
CA GLU A 145 18.06 1.46 1.13
C GLU A 145 17.78 -0.04 1.03
N THR A 146 18.09 -0.80 2.07
CA THR A 146 17.80 -2.24 2.12
C THR A 146 16.30 -2.52 2.01
N THR A 147 15.46 -1.77 2.75
CA THR A 147 14.00 -1.84 2.62
C THR A 147 13.55 -1.53 1.20
N LYS A 148 14.03 -0.42 0.61
CA LYS A 148 13.69 -0.05 -0.77
C LYS A 148 14.05 -1.17 -1.74
N GLN A 149 15.27 -1.71 -1.68
CA GLN A 149 15.71 -2.79 -2.56
C GLN A 149 14.84 -4.05 -2.42
N ASN A 150 14.38 -4.37 -1.20
CA ASN A 150 13.44 -5.48 -0.98
C ASN A 150 12.06 -5.21 -1.60
N VAL A 151 11.54 -3.98 -1.47
CA VAL A 151 10.29 -3.57 -2.12
C VAL A 151 10.41 -3.67 -3.64
N LEU A 152 11.45 -3.06 -4.23
CA LEU A 152 11.68 -3.06 -5.67
C LEU A 152 11.82 -4.48 -6.22
N ARG A 153 12.52 -5.37 -5.49
CA ARG A 153 12.67 -6.77 -5.89
C ARG A 153 11.33 -7.48 -6.01
N VAL A 154 10.42 -7.29 -5.07
CA VAL A 154 9.09 -7.93 -5.11
C VAL A 154 8.24 -7.32 -6.21
N VAL A 155 8.14 -5.99 -6.25
CA VAL A 155 7.27 -5.29 -7.21
C VAL A 155 7.72 -5.50 -8.65
N SER A 156 9.03 -5.63 -8.90
CA SER A 156 9.57 -5.90 -10.24
C SER A 156 9.11 -7.23 -10.86
N GLN A 157 8.55 -8.15 -10.06
CA GLN A 157 8.00 -9.42 -10.55
C GLN A 157 6.59 -9.25 -11.12
N ASP A 158 5.86 -8.24 -10.65
CA ASP A 158 4.44 -8.02 -10.96
C ASP A 158 4.22 -6.96 -12.05
N VAL A 159 5.27 -6.22 -12.41
CA VAL A 159 5.21 -4.97 -13.17
C VAL A 159 6.15 -5.03 -14.38
N LYS A 160 5.71 -4.50 -15.53
CA LYS A 160 6.47 -4.48 -16.80
C LYS A 160 7.52 -3.36 -16.87
N MET A 161 7.47 -2.35 -15.99
CA MET A 161 8.46 -1.27 -15.90
C MET A 161 9.88 -1.77 -15.64
N ASN A 162 10.89 -1.03 -16.10
CA ASN A 162 12.28 -1.37 -15.79
C ASN A 162 12.65 -0.97 -14.34
N LEU A 163 13.73 -1.55 -13.81
CA LEU A 163 14.17 -1.31 -12.43
C LEU A 163 14.53 0.16 -12.15
N GLN A 164 15.02 0.89 -13.15
CA GLN A 164 15.38 2.30 -13.00
C GLN A 164 14.13 3.18 -12.85
N GLU A 165 13.13 2.99 -13.71
CA GLU A 165 11.83 3.68 -13.62
C GLU A 165 11.15 3.38 -12.30
N LEU A 166 11.22 2.12 -11.83
CA LEU A 166 10.61 1.71 -10.57
C LEU A 166 11.31 2.35 -9.36
N ASP A 167 12.66 2.42 -9.36
CA ASP A 167 13.42 3.12 -8.33
C ASP A 167 13.05 4.61 -8.28
N GLU A 168 13.00 5.26 -9.44
CA GLU A 168 12.63 6.67 -9.54
C GLU A 168 11.18 6.93 -9.09
N LEU A 169 10.25 6.04 -9.45
CA LEU A 169 8.87 6.10 -9.01
C LEU A 169 8.75 5.95 -7.49
N TYR A 170 9.52 5.04 -6.89
CA TYR A 170 9.57 4.85 -5.44
C TYR A 170 10.08 6.09 -4.71
N VAL A 171 11.12 6.73 -5.25
CA VAL A 171 11.66 7.98 -4.69
C VAL A 171 10.61 9.09 -4.73
N ILE A 172 9.86 9.23 -5.83
CA ILE A 172 8.78 10.22 -5.95
C ILE A 172 7.65 9.90 -4.95
N PHE A 173 7.25 8.64 -4.84
CA PHE A 173 6.23 8.17 -3.91
C PHE A 173 6.59 8.51 -2.46
N LYS A 174 7.79 8.12 -1.99
CA LYS A 174 8.27 8.46 -0.63
C LYS A 174 8.37 9.97 -0.43
N LYS A 175 8.82 10.71 -1.44
CA LYS A 175 8.99 12.15 -1.33
C LYS A 175 7.65 12.87 -1.12
N GLU A 176 6.59 12.47 -1.82
CA GLU A 176 5.26 13.07 -1.64
C GLU A 176 4.68 12.74 -0.25
N LEU A 177 4.87 11.51 0.22
CA LEU A 177 4.52 11.11 1.58
C LEU A 177 5.20 12.04 2.61
N PHE A 178 6.51 12.30 2.48
CA PHE A 178 7.19 13.19 3.41
C PHE A 178 6.80 14.66 3.24
N ILE A 179 6.58 15.15 2.01
CA ILE A 179 6.18 16.54 1.79
C ILE A 179 4.86 16.84 2.52
N SER A 180 3.89 15.95 2.38
CA SER A 180 2.60 16.10 3.05
C SER A 180 2.71 16.01 4.58
N CYS A 181 3.56 15.12 5.12
CA CYS A 181 3.79 15.00 6.56
C CYS A 181 4.48 16.22 7.20
N TYR A 182 5.34 16.94 6.48
CA TYR A 182 6.11 18.06 7.04
C TYR A 182 5.51 19.44 6.72
N TRP A 183 4.80 19.60 5.60
CA TRP A 183 4.43 20.94 5.08
C TRP A 183 2.93 21.25 5.04
N TYR A 184 2.03 20.27 5.24
CA TYR A 184 0.58 20.53 5.26
C TYR A 184 0.02 20.65 6.69
N SER A 185 -0.82 21.68 6.91
CA SER A 185 -1.26 22.17 8.22
C SER A 185 -2.17 21.23 9.05
N SER A 186 -2.52 20.06 8.53
CA SER A 186 -3.20 19.01 9.28
C SER A 186 -2.15 17.97 9.61
N CYS A 187 -1.58 18.00 10.82
CA CYS A 187 -0.50 17.09 11.22
C CYS A 187 -1.05 15.90 12.02
N PRO A 188 -1.33 14.76 11.37
CA PRO A 188 -1.21 13.46 11.98
C PRO A 188 0.22 12.96 11.75
N GLY A 189 1.18 13.30 12.60
CA GLY A 189 2.58 12.91 12.38
C GLY A 189 2.69 11.43 12.01
N LEU A 190 3.32 11.09 10.87
CA LEU A 190 3.55 9.73 10.34
C LEU A 190 2.54 8.66 10.85
N LYS A 191 1.23 8.94 10.83
CA LYS A 191 0.22 8.03 11.42
C LYS A 191 0.21 6.66 10.71
N HIS A 192 0.75 6.62 9.49
CA HIS A 192 0.77 5.46 8.59
C HIS A 192 2.19 4.90 8.37
N HIS A 193 3.20 5.35 9.11
CA HIS A 193 4.52 4.72 9.06
C HIS A 193 4.76 3.99 10.37
N ASP A 194 4.57 2.68 10.30
CA ASP A 194 4.92 1.76 11.37
C ASP A 194 6.14 0.93 10.94
N PRO A 195 7.33 1.22 11.52
CA PRO A 195 8.55 0.44 11.32
C PRO A 195 8.40 -1.06 11.62
N SER A 196 7.35 -1.44 12.34
CA SER A 196 7.06 -2.80 12.74
C SER A 196 6.22 -3.58 11.71
N LEU A 197 5.86 -2.98 10.58
CA LEU A 197 5.17 -3.66 9.48
C LEU A 197 6.14 -4.28 8.47
N SER A 198 5.60 -5.09 7.55
CA SER A 198 6.36 -5.67 6.44
C SER A 198 6.93 -4.56 5.55
N TYR A 199 8.00 -4.84 4.80
CA TYR A 199 8.66 -3.81 3.98
C TYR A 199 7.74 -3.16 2.93
N LEU A 200 6.68 -3.85 2.49
CA LEU A 200 5.66 -3.31 1.57
C LEU A 200 4.69 -2.35 2.25
N GLU A 201 4.35 -2.59 3.51
CA GLU A 201 3.36 -1.84 4.29
C GLU A 201 3.97 -0.68 5.08
N GLN A 202 5.31 -0.56 5.10
CA GLN A 202 6.01 0.51 5.83
C GLN A 202 5.67 1.92 5.33
N TYR A 203 5.35 2.04 4.05
CA TYR A 203 5.05 3.32 3.40
C TYR A 203 3.74 3.22 2.63
N GLN A 204 2.72 3.85 3.18
CA GLN A 204 1.41 3.96 2.56
C GLN A 204 1.03 5.42 2.37
N ILE A 205 0.22 5.68 1.34
CA ILE A 205 -0.31 7.01 1.05
C ILE A 205 -1.83 7.05 1.18
N ASP A 206 -2.35 8.17 1.66
CA ASP A 206 -3.78 8.44 1.73
C ASP A 206 -4.35 8.91 0.39
N CYS A 207 -5.68 9.07 0.32
CA CYS A 207 -6.37 9.52 -0.88
C CYS A 207 -5.90 10.90 -1.38
N GLN A 208 -5.52 11.82 -0.48
CA GLN A 208 -5.10 13.16 -0.86
C GLN A 208 -3.71 13.14 -1.48
N GLN A 209 -2.77 12.41 -0.88
CA GLN A 209 -1.42 12.18 -1.38
C GLN A 209 -1.47 11.43 -2.72
N PHE A 210 -2.32 10.39 -2.83
CA PHE A 210 -2.54 9.67 -4.07
C PHE A 210 -3.03 10.59 -5.19
N ARG A 211 -3.98 11.49 -4.92
CA ARG A 211 -4.48 12.45 -5.93
C ARG A 211 -3.36 13.34 -6.48
N VAL A 212 -2.45 13.81 -5.61
CA VAL A 212 -1.31 14.63 -6.06
C VAL A 212 -0.39 13.81 -6.97
N LEU A 213 -0.02 12.60 -6.56
CA LEU A 213 0.80 11.71 -7.39
C LEU A 213 0.10 11.34 -8.70
N TYR A 214 -1.19 11.07 -8.67
CA TYR A 214 -2.00 10.76 -9.85
C TYR A 214 -2.00 11.91 -10.85
N HIS A 215 -2.21 13.15 -10.40
CA HIS A 215 -2.15 14.32 -11.28
C HIS A 215 -0.77 14.56 -11.89
N LEU A 216 0.29 14.19 -11.18
CA LEU A 216 1.67 14.34 -11.64
C LEU A 216 2.08 13.24 -12.63
N LEU A 217 1.65 12.00 -12.39
CA LEU A 217 2.17 10.82 -13.07
C LEU A 217 1.19 10.17 -14.03
N SER A 218 -0.13 10.33 -13.86
CA SER A 218 -1.11 9.72 -14.76
C SER A 218 -1.04 10.34 -16.16
N PRO A 219 -1.05 9.52 -17.22
CA PRO A 219 -1.17 10.03 -18.59
C PRO A 219 -2.54 10.68 -18.83
N TRP A 220 -3.55 10.32 -18.04
CA TRP A 220 -4.94 10.77 -18.15
C TRP A 220 -5.24 12.02 -17.31
N ALA A 221 -4.22 12.61 -16.68
CA ALA A 221 -4.34 13.76 -15.78
C ALA A 221 -4.80 15.06 -16.48
N HIS A 222 -4.71 15.13 -17.81
CA HIS A 222 -5.16 16.28 -18.62
C HIS A 222 -6.69 16.31 -18.78
N SER A 223 -7.38 15.19 -18.55
CA SER A 223 -8.82 15.10 -18.69
C SER A 223 -9.56 15.99 -17.69
N ALA A 224 -10.70 16.56 -18.11
CA ALA A 224 -11.53 17.42 -17.27
C ALA A 224 -12.02 16.73 -15.97
N ASN A 225 -12.08 15.38 -15.97
CA ASN A 225 -12.53 14.56 -14.85
C ASN A 225 -11.38 13.98 -14.02
N ARG A 226 -10.16 14.53 -14.09
CA ARG A 226 -8.96 14.00 -13.42
C ARG A 226 -9.15 13.69 -11.93
N ASP A 227 -9.92 14.51 -11.20
CA ASP A 227 -10.17 14.32 -9.76
C ASP A 227 -11.07 13.11 -9.50
N SER A 228 -12.10 12.91 -10.34
CA SER A 228 -12.97 11.75 -10.26
C SER A 228 -12.23 10.46 -10.64
N LEU A 229 -11.39 10.52 -11.69
CA LEU A 229 -10.54 9.40 -12.10
C LEU A 229 -9.55 9.01 -11.01
N ALA A 230 -8.91 9.98 -10.37
CA ALA A 230 -8.02 9.72 -9.24
C ALA A 230 -8.77 9.03 -8.09
N LEU A 231 -9.96 9.51 -7.72
CA LEU A 231 -10.76 8.90 -6.65
C LEU A 231 -11.22 7.48 -6.99
N TRP A 232 -11.68 7.23 -8.22
CA TRP A 232 -12.10 5.90 -8.65
C TRP A 232 -10.93 4.94 -8.76
N THR A 233 -9.77 5.41 -9.23
CA THR A 233 -8.53 4.62 -9.23
C THR A 233 -8.13 4.28 -7.80
N PHE A 234 -8.18 5.24 -6.87
CA PHE A 234 -7.87 5.00 -5.46
C PHE A 234 -8.74 3.87 -4.87
N ARG A 235 -10.06 3.98 -5.02
CA ARG A 235 -11.02 2.97 -4.52
C ARG A 235 -10.84 1.59 -5.13
N LEU A 236 -10.34 1.54 -6.36
CA LEU A 236 -10.09 0.27 -7.04
C LEU A 236 -8.83 -0.42 -6.52
N LEU A 237 -7.83 0.36 -6.09
CA LEU A 237 -6.56 -0.15 -5.57
C LEU A 237 -6.63 -0.50 -4.09
N ASP A 238 -7.46 0.19 -3.32
CA ASP A 238 -7.74 -0.06 -1.91
C ASP A 238 -8.64 -1.30 -1.71
N GLU A 239 -8.13 -2.48 -2.08
CA GLU A 239 -8.86 -3.75 -1.99
C GLU A 239 -9.19 -4.14 -0.55
N ASN A 240 -8.33 -3.78 0.40
CA ASN A 240 -8.48 -4.02 1.83
C ASN A 240 -9.35 -2.95 2.53
N SER A 241 -9.75 -1.90 1.82
CA SER A 241 -10.61 -0.81 2.31
C SER A 241 -10.06 -0.12 3.56
N ASP A 242 -8.73 -0.06 3.69
CA ASP A 242 -8.05 0.61 4.81
C ASP A 242 -7.84 2.11 4.56
N CYS A 243 -8.30 2.61 3.40
CA CYS A 243 -8.11 3.99 2.94
C CYS A 243 -6.64 4.37 2.75
N LEU A 244 -5.78 3.39 2.49
CA LEU A 244 -4.35 3.56 2.28
C LEU A 244 -3.91 2.75 1.06
N ILE A 245 -2.91 3.26 0.35
CA ILE A 245 -2.34 2.57 -0.82
C ILE A 245 -0.84 2.39 -0.58
N ASN A 246 -0.37 1.14 -0.71
CA ASN A 246 1.05 0.82 -0.65
C ASN A 246 1.74 1.03 -2.01
N PHE A 247 3.07 0.96 -2.03
CA PHE A 247 3.83 1.18 -3.27
C PHE A 247 3.53 0.14 -4.36
N LYS A 248 3.24 -1.12 -3.98
CA LYS A 248 2.93 -2.20 -4.94
C LYS A 248 1.64 -1.86 -5.70
N GLU A 249 0.55 -1.60 -5.00
CA GLU A 249 -0.73 -1.19 -5.59
C GLU A 249 -0.60 0.05 -6.48
N PHE A 250 0.09 1.08 -5.98
CA PHE A 250 0.35 2.29 -6.73
C PHE A 250 1.13 2.01 -8.03
N SER A 251 2.21 1.24 -7.95
CA SER A 251 3.06 0.92 -9.09
C SER A 251 2.35 0.05 -10.13
N SER A 252 1.50 -0.89 -9.72
CA SER A 252 0.71 -1.73 -10.63
C SER A 252 -0.27 -0.88 -11.45
N ALA A 253 -0.90 0.12 -10.83
CA ALA A 253 -1.80 1.03 -11.53
C ALA A 253 -1.06 1.85 -12.59
N ILE A 254 0.09 2.42 -12.22
CA ILE A 254 0.93 3.20 -13.14
C ILE A 254 1.46 2.31 -14.28
N ASP A 255 1.85 1.06 -13.99
CA ASP A 255 2.30 0.12 -15.03
C ASP A 255 1.21 -0.17 -16.05
N ILE A 256 -0.03 -0.43 -15.61
CA ILE A 256 -1.16 -0.67 -16.52
C ILE A 256 -1.41 0.57 -17.39
N MET A 257 -1.32 1.78 -16.84
CA MET A 257 -1.55 3.01 -17.59
C MET A 257 -0.48 3.27 -18.67
N TYR A 258 0.80 2.94 -18.42
CA TYR A 258 1.90 3.18 -19.36
C TYR A 258 2.19 1.98 -20.27
N ASN A 259 2.37 0.79 -19.67
CA ASN A 259 2.83 -0.44 -20.32
C ASN A 259 1.71 -1.47 -20.56
N GLY A 260 0.48 -1.19 -20.12
CA GLY A 260 -0.66 -2.08 -20.34
C GLY A 260 -1.04 -2.21 -21.81
N SER A 261 -1.52 -3.39 -22.17
CA SER A 261 -2.22 -3.65 -23.43
C SER A 261 -3.54 -2.88 -23.49
N PHE A 262 -4.11 -2.78 -24.69
CA PHE A 262 -5.44 -2.21 -24.91
C PHE A 262 -6.48 -2.77 -23.92
N THR A 263 -6.52 -4.10 -23.77
CA THR A 263 -7.47 -4.79 -22.90
C THR A 263 -7.25 -4.46 -21.43
N GLU A 264 -6.01 -4.40 -20.94
CA GLU A 264 -5.69 -4.08 -19.54
C GLU A 264 -6.08 -2.63 -19.20
N LYS A 265 -5.76 -1.67 -20.08
CA LYS A 265 -6.13 -0.25 -19.93
C LYS A 265 -7.65 -0.08 -19.92
N LEU A 266 -8.34 -0.76 -20.84
CA LEU A 266 -9.79 -0.72 -20.92
C LEU A 266 -10.46 -1.40 -19.71
N LYS A 267 -9.90 -2.52 -19.24
CA LYS A 267 -10.35 -3.21 -18.03
C LYS A 267 -10.23 -2.31 -16.80
N LEU A 268 -9.14 -1.56 -16.67
CA LEU A 268 -8.93 -0.58 -15.60
C LEU A 268 -10.01 0.52 -15.63
N LEU A 269 -10.23 1.13 -16.81
CA LEU A 269 -11.28 2.14 -17.00
C LEU A 269 -12.68 1.59 -16.72
N PHE A 270 -12.98 0.39 -17.21
CA PHE A 270 -14.26 -0.25 -16.97
C PHE A 270 -14.50 -0.49 -15.47
N LYS A 271 -13.50 -1.01 -14.75
CA LYS A 271 -13.59 -1.24 -13.30
C LYS A 271 -13.77 0.06 -12.50
N MET A 272 -13.16 1.18 -12.90
CA MET A 272 -13.38 2.48 -12.24
C MET A 272 -14.85 2.93 -12.26
N HIS A 273 -15.61 2.54 -13.28
CA HIS A 273 -17.01 2.90 -13.44
C HIS A 273 -17.98 1.91 -12.80
N ILE A 274 -17.46 0.81 -12.25
CA ILE A 274 -18.24 -0.13 -11.45
C ILE A 274 -17.95 0.18 -9.98
N PRO A 275 -18.92 0.71 -9.23
CA PRO A 275 -18.77 0.82 -7.79
C PRO A 275 -18.46 -0.58 -7.24
N PRO A 276 -17.48 -0.73 -6.33
CA PRO A 276 -17.30 -2.00 -5.63
C PRO A 276 -18.66 -2.37 -5.06
N VAL A 277 -19.14 -3.58 -5.36
CA VAL A 277 -20.38 -4.10 -4.79
C VAL A 277 -20.18 -4.02 -3.28
N SER A 278 -20.78 -3.01 -2.65
CA SER A 278 -20.67 -2.86 -1.22
C SER A 278 -21.14 -4.17 -0.61
N LYS A 279 -20.24 -4.88 0.06
CA LYS A 279 -20.65 -5.99 0.94
C LYS A 279 -21.48 -5.49 2.12
N HIS A 280 -21.71 -4.18 2.25
CA HIS A 280 -22.63 -3.56 3.21
C HIS A 280 -23.38 -2.39 2.56
N ALA A 281 -24.41 -2.67 1.79
CA ALA A 281 -25.39 -1.66 1.39
C ALA A 281 -26.46 -1.55 2.47
N ASP A 282 -26.17 -0.78 3.50
CA ASP A 282 -27.15 -0.01 4.27
C ASP A 282 -26.37 1.06 5.02
N GLU A 283 -26.11 2.20 4.39
CA GLU A 283 -25.80 3.42 5.13
C GLU A 283 -26.27 4.62 4.32
N LYS A 284 -27.40 5.16 4.77
CA LYS A 284 -27.88 6.49 4.47
C LYS A 284 -26.90 7.51 5.05
N GLU A 285 -26.85 8.66 4.39
CA GLU A 285 -26.31 9.93 4.88
C GLU A 285 -26.44 10.10 6.40
N ALA A 286 -25.31 10.29 7.09
CA ALA A 286 -25.29 10.93 8.41
C ALA A 286 -23.92 11.60 8.63
N GLU A 287 -23.95 12.93 8.69
CA GLU A 287 -22.87 13.76 9.21
C GLU A 287 -22.60 13.48 10.70
N SER A 288 -21.34 13.73 11.08
CA SER A 288 -20.89 14.15 12.43
C SER A 288 -21.14 13.20 13.61
N GLY A 289 -20.06 12.60 14.10
CA GLY A 289 -19.97 12.12 15.47
C GLY A 289 -18.57 11.61 15.83
N LYS A 290 -17.86 12.38 16.66
CA LYS A 290 -16.62 11.96 17.34
C LYS A 290 -16.78 10.56 17.93
N ASN A 291 -15.77 9.70 17.75
CA ASN A 291 -15.18 8.86 18.80
C ASN A 291 -13.96 8.10 18.24
N THR A 292 -12.80 8.41 18.79
CA THR A 292 -11.56 7.62 18.69
C THR A 292 -11.76 6.24 19.32
N PRO A 293 -11.34 5.12 18.69
CA PRO A 293 -11.10 3.88 19.41
C PRO A 293 -9.64 3.83 19.87
N GLU A 294 -9.48 3.61 21.17
CA GLU A 294 -8.21 3.35 21.82
C GLU A 294 -7.51 2.11 21.25
N LYS A 295 -6.18 2.18 21.13
CA LYS A 295 -5.30 1.07 20.78
C LYS A 295 -5.41 -0.06 21.81
N GLY A 296 -6.03 -1.17 21.42
CA GLY A 296 -5.92 -2.46 22.09
C GLY A 296 -5.07 -3.42 21.25
N LYS A 297 -3.96 -3.90 21.81
CA LYS A 297 -3.05 -4.91 21.24
C LYS A 297 -3.82 -6.16 20.76
N GLY A 298 -3.95 -6.34 19.45
CA GLY A 298 -4.44 -7.59 18.84
C GLY A 298 -3.26 -8.40 18.30
N LYS A 299 -3.14 -9.66 18.74
CA LYS A 299 -2.18 -10.62 18.20
C LYS A 299 -2.27 -10.64 16.67
N ILE A 300 -1.13 -10.56 15.98
CA ILE A 300 -1.05 -10.85 14.54
C ILE A 300 -1.50 -12.31 14.37
N ASP A 301 -2.69 -12.50 13.81
CA ASP A 301 -3.23 -13.82 13.54
C ASP A 301 -2.53 -14.38 12.30
N ILE A 302 -1.46 -15.15 12.56
CA ILE A 302 -0.65 -15.81 11.53
C ILE A 302 -1.54 -16.69 10.65
N GLN A 303 -2.68 -17.18 11.16
CA GLN A 303 -3.62 -18.00 10.41
C GLN A 303 -4.41 -17.17 9.39
N ALA A 304 -4.85 -15.96 9.76
CA ALA A 304 -5.48 -15.02 8.84
C ALA A 304 -4.48 -14.56 7.77
N TYR A 305 -3.23 -14.30 8.15
CA TYR A 305 -2.15 -13.92 7.23
C TYR A 305 -1.81 -15.06 6.25
N LEU A 306 -1.76 -16.30 6.73
CA LEU A 306 -1.55 -17.49 5.87
C LEU A 306 -2.71 -17.73 4.92
N SER A 307 -3.96 -17.53 5.36
CA SER A 307 -5.13 -17.63 4.49
C SER A 307 -5.17 -16.52 3.44
N GLN A 308 -4.82 -15.29 3.80
CA GLN A 308 -4.69 -14.17 2.86
C GLN A 308 -3.58 -14.44 1.82
N TRP A 309 -2.42 -14.94 2.26
CA TRP A 309 -1.34 -15.37 1.36
C TRP A 309 -1.76 -16.53 0.45
N GLN A 310 -2.55 -17.47 0.97
CA GLN A 310 -3.04 -18.61 0.22
C GLN A 310 -4.09 -18.18 -0.83
N ASP A 311 -4.92 -17.20 -0.52
CA ASP A 311 -5.85 -16.55 -1.45
C ASP A 311 -5.11 -15.67 -2.49
N GLU A 312 -4.04 -14.97 -2.11
CA GLU A 312 -3.17 -14.23 -3.04
C GLU A 312 -2.43 -15.16 -4.01
N LEU A 313 -1.95 -16.32 -3.54
CA LEU A 313 -1.37 -17.38 -4.37
C LEU A 313 -2.41 -18.03 -5.30
N LEU A 314 -3.69 -17.97 -4.94
CA LEU A 314 -4.82 -18.53 -5.68
C LEU A 314 -5.58 -17.51 -6.54
N LYS A 315 -5.22 -16.21 -6.51
CA LYS A 315 -5.73 -15.18 -7.44
C LYS A 315 -5.26 -15.52 -8.87
N LYS A 316 -5.97 -16.46 -9.51
CA LYS A 316 -5.98 -16.59 -10.96
C LYS A 316 -6.40 -15.25 -11.53
N GLU A 317 -5.69 -14.78 -12.56
CA GLU A 317 -6.08 -13.62 -13.34
C GLU A 317 -7.60 -13.67 -13.59
N GLU A 318 -8.33 -12.69 -13.06
CA GLU A 318 -9.78 -12.64 -13.18
C GLU A 318 -10.16 -12.79 -14.66
N ASN A 319 -10.91 -13.85 -14.96
CA ASN A 319 -11.35 -14.11 -16.31
C ASN A 319 -12.28 -12.96 -16.74
N ILE A 320 -12.17 -12.54 -18.00
CA ILE A 320 -12.97 -11.47 -18.61
C ILE A 320 -14.48 -11.69 -18.38
N LYS A 321 -14.89 -12.96 -18.22
CA LYS A 321 -16.26 -13.41 -17.96
C LYS A 321 -16.79 -13.15 -16.55
N ASP A 322 -15.91 -13.00 -15.57
CA ASP A 322 -16.29 -12.86 -14.16
C ASP A 322 -16.53 -11.40 -13.77
N LEU A 323 -16.34 -10.46 -14.71
CA LEU A 323 -16.55 -9.03 -14.46
C LEU A 323 -18.04 -8.66 -14.42
N PRO A 324 -18.46 -7.82 -13.47
CA PRO A 324 -19.85 -7.40 -13.34
C PRO A 324 -20.30 -6.57 -14.56
N ARG A 325 -21.58 -6.64 -14.89
CA ARG A 325 -22.15 -5.92 -16.03
C ARG A 325 -22.35 -4.45 -15.68
N MET A 326 -22.04 -3.57 -16.63
CA MET A 326 -22.20 -2.13 -16.49
C MET A 326 -23.62 -1.71 -16.87
N ASN A 327 -24.32 -1.02 -15.97
CA ASN A 327 -25.67 -0.53 -16.22
C ASN A 327 -25.67 0.74 -17.10
N GLN A 328 -26.86 1.19 -17.51
CA GLN A 328 -27.02 2.37 -18.38
C GLN A 328 -26.33 3.64 -17.84
N SER A 329 -26.49 3.97 -16.56
CA SER A 329 -25.92 5.21 -16.00
C SER A 329 -24.39 5.15 -15.93
N GLN A 330 -23.84 4.00 -15.56
CA GLN A 330 -22.41 3.72 -15.56
C GLN A 330 -21.84 3.76 -16.98
N PHE A 331 -22.54 3.20 -17.97
CA PHE A 331 -22.10 3.23 -19.37
C PHE A 331 -22.07 4.66 -19.93
N ILE A 332 -23.04 5.49 -19.56
CA ILE A 332 -23.04 6.91 -19.94
C ILE A 332 -21.83 7.62 -19.30
N GLN A 333 -21.53 7.36 -18.03
CA GLN A 333 -20.35 7.93 -17.36
C GLN A 333 -19.05 7.44 -18.00
N PHE A 334 -18.95 6.14 -18.31
CA PHE A 334 -17.81 5.55 -19.00
C PHE A 334 -17.60 6.19 -20.38
N SER A 335 -18.66 6.39 -21.15
CA SER A 335 -18.59 7.05 -22.47
C SER A 335 -18.15 8.52 -22.34
N LYS A 336 -18.62 9.23 -21.31
CA LYS A 336 -18.16 10.60 -21.00
C LYS A 336 -16.69 10.63 -20.60
N THR A 337 -16.22 9.63 -19.86
CA THR A 337 -14.80 9.50 -19.51
C THR A 337 -13.95 9.30 -20.75
N LEU A 338 -14.35 8.40 -21.67
CA LEU A 338 -13.63 8.22 -22.94
C LEU A 338 -13.62 9.51 -23.76
N TYR A 339 -14.74 10.22 -23.83
CA TYR A 339 -14.82 11.51 -24.51
C TYR A 339 -13.84 12.53 -23.91
N ASN A 340 -13.86 12.70 -22.58
CA ASN A 340 -12.96 13.63 -21.89
C ASN A 340 -11.49 13.22 -21.95
N LEU A 341 -11.21 11.94 -22.18
CA LEU A 341 -9.85 11.41 -22.30
C LEU A 341 -9.19 11.79 -23.64
N PHE A 342 -10.00 11.90 -24.69
CA PHE A 342 -9.54 12.19 -26.05
C PHE A 342 -9.47 13.69 -26.34
N HIS A 343 -9.94 14.51 -25.40
CA HIS A 343 -9.86 15.95 -25.51
C HIS A 343 -8.39 16.40 -25.58
N GLU A 344 -8.08 17.33 -26.48
CA GLU A 344 -6.72 17.81 -26.79
C GLU A 344 -5.80 16.79 -27.51
N ASP A 345 -6.31 15.63 -27.95
CA ASP A 345 -5.55 14.70 -28.79
C ASP A 345 -5.56 15.15 -30.28
N PRO A 346 -4.44 15.04 -31.02
CA PRO A 346 -4.41 15.40 -32.44
C PRO A 346 -5.41 14.62 -33.31
N GLU A 347 -5.85 13.43 -32.90
CA GLU A 347 -6.83 12.60 -33.60
C GLU A 347 -8.25 12.71 -33.00
N GLU A 348 -8.54 13.76 -32.21
CA GLU A 348 -9.79 13.97 -31.45
C GLU A 348 -11.07 13.75 -32.27
N GLU A 349 -11.18 14.32 -33.48
CA GLU A 349 -12.37 14.15 -34.33
C GLU A 349 -12.62 12.69 -34.72
N SER A 350 -11.55 11.96 -35.04
CA SER A 350 -11.62 10.55 -35.44
C SER A 350 -11.97 9.65 -34.25
N LEU A 351 -11.45 9.98 -33.06
CA LEU A 351 -11.74 9.27 -31.81
C LEU A 351 -13.19 9.47 -31.38
N TYR A 352 -13.74 10.68 -31.53
CA TYR A 352 -15.15 10.95 -31.27
C TYR A 352 -16.08 10.25 -32.25
N GLN A 353 -15.72 10.21 -33.54
CA GLN A 353 -16.46 9.43 -34.52
C GLN A 353 -16.44 7.94 -34.18
N ALA A 354 -15.29 7.40 -33.79
CA ALA A 354 -15.15 6.00 -33.39
C ALA A 354 -15.99 5.68 -32.13
N ILE A 355 -15.96 6.52 -31.09
CA ILE A 355 -16.85 6.33 -29.93
C ILE A 355 -18.30 6.34 -30.37
N ALA A 356 -18.73 7.29 -31.20
CA ALA A 356 -20.12 7.38 -31.64
C ALA A 356 -20.56 6.12 -32.41
N ILE A 357 -19.70 5.56 -33.26
CA ILE A 357 -19.96 4.30 -33.96
C ILE A 357 -20.13 3.16 -32.95
N VAL A 358 -19.21 3.04 -31.99
CA VAL A 358 -19.24 1.99 -30.96
C VAL A 358 -20.48 2.11 -30.07
N THR A 359 -20.81 3.31 -29.61
CA THR A 359 -22.02 3.56 -28.81
C THR A 359 -23.28 3.19 -29.60
N ASN A 360 -23.37 3.58 -30.87
CA ASN A 360 -24.51 3.22 -31.71
C ASN A 360 -24.60 1.70 -31.96
N LEU A 361 -23.47 1.02 -32.15
CA LEU A 361 -23.43 -0.43 -32.31
C LEU A 361 -23.91 -1.14 -31.05
N LEU A 362 -23.40 -0.75 -29.88
CA LEU A 362 -23.79 -1.31 -28.59
C LEU A 362 -25.29 -1.14 -28.30
N LEU A 363 -25.84 0.05 -28.58
CA LEU A 363 -27.27 0.32 -28.43
C LEU A 363 -28.13 -0.52 -29.41
N ARG A 364 -27.69 -0.68 -30.67
CA ARG A 364 -28.37 -1.56 -31.63
C ARG A 364 -28.31 -3.02 -31.24
N MET A 365 -27.18 -3.51 -30.73
CA MET A 365 -27.04 -4.89 -30.24
C MET A 365 -27.99 -5.15 -29.06
N GLU A 366 -28.16 -4.16 -28.18
CA GLU A 366 -29.12 -4.21 -27.08
C GLU A 366 -30.57 -4.23 -27.58
N GLU A 367 -30.93 -3.37 -28.54
CA GLU A 367 -32.26 -3.35 -29.18
C GLU A 367 -32.61 -4.69 -29.86
N VAL A 368 -31.63 -5.31 -30.51
CA VAL A 368 -31.79 -6.63 -31.14
C VAL A 368 -31.95 -7.73 -30.08
N GLY A 369 -31.19 -7.66 -28.98
CA GLY A 369 -31.37 -8.55 -27.83
C GLY A 369 -32.77 -8.44 -27.22
N ARG A 370 -33.30 -7.22 -27.09
CA ARG A 370 -34.69 -6.99 -26.63
C ARG A 370 -35.73 -7.59 -27.55
N LYS A 371 -35.56 -7.46 -28.88
CA LYS A 371 -36.48 -8.04 -29.88
C LYS A 371 -36.48 -9.57 -29.89
N LEU A 372 -35.37 -10.20 -29.51
CA LEU A 372 -35.26 -11.65 -29.38
C LEU A 372 -35.84 -12.17 -28.06
N HIS A 373 -35.76 -11.38 -26.99
CA HIS A 373 -36.31 -11.72 -25.67
C HIS A 373 -37.78 -11.35 -25.47
N SER A 374 -38.43 -10.62 -26.39
CA SER A 374 -39.89 -10.38 -26.35
C SER A 374 -40.67 -11.56 -26.95
N PRO A 375 -41.40 -12.38 -26.18
CA PRO A 375 -42.28 -13.40 -26.75
C PRO A 375 -43.69 -12.82 -26.95
N LYS A 376 -44.22 -13.00 -28.16
CA LYS A 376 -45.63 -12.84 -28.59
C LYS A 376 -46.12 -11.41 -28.89
N SER A 377 -45.95 -10.99 -30.14
CA SER A 377 -46.96 -10.22 -30.90
C SER A 377 -46.82 -10.48 -32.41
N ALA A 378 -46.73 -11.75 -32.79
CA ALA A 378 -46.78 -12.18 -34.19
C ALA A 378 -47.64 -13.43 -34.34
N ALA A 379 -48.89 -13.36 -33.86
CA ALA A 379 -49.90 -14.39 -34.12
C ALA A 379 -51.32 -13.82 -33.98
N ARG A 380 -51.71 -12.89 -34.86
CA ARG A 380 -53.12 -12.63 -35.17
C ARG A 380 -53.26 -12.19 -36.63
N ARG A 381 -53.06 -13.15 -37.54
CA ARG A 381 -53.80 -13.25 -38.79
C ARG A 381 -54.12 -14.73 -39.00
N PHE A 382 -55.32 -14.99 -39.50
CA PHE A 382 -55.94 -16.29 -39.77
C PHE A 382 -56.69 -16.97 -38.62
N SER A 383 -57.98 -16.66 -38.48
CA SER A 383 -59.07 -17.56 -38.88
C SER A 383 -60.42 -16.87 -38.73
N GLY A 384 -61.31 -17.09 -39.69
CA GLY A 384 -62.65 -16.53 -39.73
C GLY A 384 -63.73 -17.44 -39.13
N THR A 385 -64.81 -16.78 -38.72
CA THR A 385 -66.23 -17.16 -38.87
C THR A 385 -66.75 -18.45 -38.21
N ALA A 386 -67.62 -18.29 -37.19
CA ALA A 386 -69.00 -18.79 -37.17
C ALA A 386 -69.76 -18.30 -35.92
N CYS A 387 -71.04 -17.98 -36.11
CA CYS A 387 -72.02 -17.43 -35.17
C CYS A 387 -72.51 -18.45 -34.12
N ASP A 388 -72.92 -17.99 -32.94
CA ASP A 388 -74.30 -18.18 -32.44
C ASP A 388 -74.60 -17.27 -31.22
N SER A 389 -75.89 -17.18 -30.91
CA SER A 389 -76.65 -16.10 -30.29
C SER A 389 -77.12 -16.52 -28.89
N GLY A 390 -77.24 -15.59 -27.93
CA GLY A 390 -77.91 -15.89 -26.65
C GLY A 390 -77.88 -14.73 -25.64
N ALA A 391 -79.06 -14.33 -25.17
CA ALA A 391 -79.35 -13.06 -24.51
C ALA A 391 -79.19 -13.02 -22.96
N ARG A 392 -78.95 -11.79 -22.48
CA ARG A 392 -79.52 -11.07 -21.30
C ARG A 392 -79.17 -11.43 -19.84
N GLU A 393 -78.62 -10.39 -19.19
CA GLU A 393 -78.99 -9.70 -17.93
C GLU A 393 -79.04 -10.44 -16.58
N GLY A 394 -78.33 -9.87 -15.59
CA GLY A 394 -78.62 -10.07 -14.16
C GLY A 394 -77.51 -9.67 -13.16
N ASN A 395 -77.63 -8.46 -12.62
CA ASN A 395 -77.32 -8.02 -11.24
C ASN A 395 -75.94 -8.19 -10.54
N ALA A 396 -75.42 -7.02 -10.15
CA ALA A 396 -75.12 -6.55 -8.79
C ALA A 396 -74.00 -7.19 -7.91
N GLU A 397 -73.04 -6.30 -7.62
CA GLU A 397 -72.36 -6.04 -6.32
C GLU A 397 -71.19 -6.90 -5.80
N SER A 398 -70.03 -6.21 -5.77
CA SER A 398 -69.02 -6.16 -4.71
C SER A 398 -68.05 -7.34 -4.53
N SER A 399 -66.79 -7.12 -4.90
CA SER A 399 -65.63 -7.44 -4.06
C SER A 399 -64.34 -6.86 -4.65
N VAL A 400 -63.75 -5.97 -3.87
CA VAL A 400 -62.34 -5.59 -3.75
C VAL A 400 -61.37 -6.39 -4.66
N GLU A 401 -60.74 -5.74 -5.64
CA GLU A 401 -59.40 -6.13 -6.07
C GLU A 401 -58.64 -4.98 -6.76
N LYS A 402 -57.62 -4.54 -6.03
CA LYS A 402 -56.39 -3.81 -6.38
C LYS A 402 -56.25 -3.34 -7.84
N THR A 403 -56.19 -2.03 -8.00
CA THR A 403 -55.45 -1.37 -9.07
C THR A 403 -54.01 -1.93 -9.14
N PRO A 404 -53.55 -2.48 -10.27
CA PRO A 404 -52.13 -2.64 -10.48
C PRO A 404 -51.59 -1.26 -10.88
N SER A 405 -51.11 -0.52 -9.88
CA SER A 405 -50.02 0.42 -10.10
C SER A 405 -48.80 -0.41 -10.53
N SER A 406 -48.74 -0.77 -11.81
CA SER A 406 -47.48 -1.23 -12.38
C SER A 406 -46.55 -0.03 -12.40
N ALA A 407 -45.71 0.04 -11.38
CA ALA A 407 -44.42 0.69 -11.47
C ALA A 407 -43.83 0.27 -12.81
N ARG A 408 -43.53 1.25 -13.67
CA ARG A 408 -42.64 1.05 -14.81
C ARG A 408 -41.33 0.54 -14.22
N GLU A 409 -41.12 -0.77 -14.22
CA GLU A 409 -39.79 -1.32 -14.27
C GLU A 409 -39.21 -0.86 -15.62
N GLU A 410 -38.64 0.34 -15.64
CA GLU A 410 -37.69 0.73 -16.68
C GLU A 410 -36.59 -0.31 -16.66
N HIS A 411 -36.72 -1.31 -17.54
CA HIS A 411 -35.75 -2.36 -17.72
C HIS A 411 -34.44 -1.72 -18.16
N GLN A 412 -33.59 -1.43 -17.19
CA GLN A 412 -32.31 -0.76 -17.36
C GLN A 412 -31.34 -1.77 -17.97
N TRP A 413 -30.98 -1.56 -19.23
CA TRP A 413 -30.07 -2.47 -19.92
C TRP A 413 -28.66 -2.44 -19.32
N SER A 414 -27.94 -3.55 -19.48
CA SER A 414 -26.57 -3.72 -18.99
C SER A 414 -25.67 -4.34 -20.04
N PHE A 415 -24.41 -3.89 -20.08
CA PHE A 415 -23.39 -4.39 -20.99
C PHE A 415 -22.34 -5.20 -20.23
N ALA A 416 -21.98 -6.38 -20.76
CA ALA A 416 -20.81 -7.11 -20.30
C ALA A 416 -19.53 -6.48 -20.84
N PHE A 417 -18.41 -6.62 -20.11
CA PHE A 417 -17.11 -6.13 -20.56
C PHE A 417 -16.71 -6.68 -21.94
N GLU A 418 -16.99 -7.95 -22.22
CA GLU A 418 -16.74 -8.58 -23.54
C GLU A 418 -17.41 -7.82 -24.70
N GLN A 419 -18.64 -7.34 -24.50
CA GLN A 419 -19.40 -6.64 -25.55
C GLN A 419 -18.78 -5.28 -25.84
N ILE A 420 -18.37 -4.56 -24.78
CA ILE A 420 -17.72 -3.25 -24.90
C ILE A 420 -16.32 -3.41 -25.50
N LEU A 421 -15.54 -4.37 -25.00
CA LEU A 421 -14.21 -4.69 -25.49
C LEU A 421 -14.25 -5.06 -26.99
N ALA A 422 -15.12 -5.99 -27.38
CA ALA A 422 -15.25 -6.40 -28.79
C ALA A 422 -15.68 -5.26 -29.70
N SER A 423 -16.57 -4.37 -29.22
CA SER A 423 -17.03 -3.23 -30.01
C SER A 423 -15.92 -2.19 -30.19
N LEU A 424 -15.17 -1.86 -29.13
CA LEU A 424 -14.08 -0.91 -29.19
C LEU A 424 -12.87 -1.45 -29.98
N LEU A 425 -12.61 -2.76 -29.94
CA LEU A 425 -11.56 -3.41 -30.73
C LEU A 425 -11.78 -3.32 -32.24
N ASN A 426 -13.04 -3.17 -32.69
CA ASN A 426 -13.34 -3.02 -34.11
C ASN A 426 -13.01 -1.63 -34.66
N GLU A 427 -12.73 -0.65 -33.79
CA GLU A 427 -12.39 0.71 -34.20
C GLU A 427 -10.87 0.96 -34.10
N PRO A 428 -10.14 1.04 -35.23
CA PRO A 428 -8.68 1.13 -35.22
C PRO A 428 -8.16 2.43 -34.60
N ALA A 429 -8.92 3.53 -34.66
CA ALA A 429 -8.54 4.80 -34.03
C ALA A 429 -8.42 4.65 -32.51
N LEU A 430 -9.37 3.96 -31.87
CA LEU A 430 -9.37 3.74 -30.43
C LEU A 430 -8.24 2.79 -30.02
N VAL A 431 -8.01 1.73 -30.80
CA VAL A 431 -6.91 0.80 -30.56
C VAL A 431 -5.56 1.52 -30.61
N ARG A 432 -5.33 2.34 -31.66
CA ARG A 432 -4.10 3.13 -31.80
C ARG A 432 -3.88 4.10 -30.65
N PHE A 433 -4.93 4.77 -30.17
CA PHE A 433 -4.83 5.69 -29.05
C PHE A 433 -4.32 4.99 -27.78
N PHE A 434 -4.91 3.86 -27.41
CA PHE A 434 -4.55 3.12 -26.19
C PHE A 434 -3.24 2.33 -26.32
N GLU A 435 -2.86 1.89 -27.52
CA GLU A 435 -1.59 1.18 -27.79
C GLU A 435 -0.41 2.13 -28.05
N ARG A 436 -0.65 3.44 -28.16
CA ARG A 436 0.41 4.43 -28.34
C ARG A 436 1.44 4.32 -27.20
N PRO A 437 2.74 4.21 -27.50
CA PRO A 437 3.76 4.16 -26.47
C PRO A 437 3.82 5.49 -25.73
N LEU A 438 3.80 5.42 -24.40
CA LEU A 438 3.92 6.56 -23.51
C LEU A 438 5.30 6.56 -22.86
N ASP A 439 5.98 7.71 -22.85
CA ASP A 439 7.30 7.84 -22.27
C ASP A 439 7.21 8.15 -20.77
N LEU A 440 7.20 7.10 -19.95
CA LEU A 440 7.20 7.21 -18.49
C LEU A 440 8.44 7.94 -17.99
N LYS A 441 9.62 7.68 -18.58
CA LYS A 441 10.90 8.27 -18.17
C LYS A 441 10.87 9.79 -18.32
N ALA A 442 10.38 10.31 -19.45
CA ALA A 442 10.21 11.75 -19.64
C ALA A 442 9.26 12.36 -18.60
N LYS A 443 8.17 11.66 -18.25
CA LYS A 443 7.23 12.13 -17.21
C LYS A 443 7.89 12.17 -15.83
N LEU A 444 8.63 11.12 -15.44
CA LEU A 444 9.35 11.04 -14.17
C LEU A 444 10.35 12.19 -14.03
N GLU A 445 11.12 12.49 -15.08
CA GLU A 445 12.05 13.62 -15.11
C GLU A 445 11.33 14.97 -14.96
N HIS A 446 10.21 15.16 -15.67
CA HIS A 446 9.41 16.37 -15.52
C HIS A 446 8.88 16.55 -14.08
N VAL A 447 8.42 15.48 -13.44
CA VAL A 447 7.95 15.50 -12.05
C VAL A 447 9.09 15.83 -11.08
N LYS A 448 10.28 15.28 -11.27
CA LYS A 448 11.46 15.65 -10.47
C LYS A 448 11.74 17.15 -10.59
N CYS A 449 11.75 17.70 -11.81
CA CYS A 449 11.95 19.13 -12.04
C CYS A 449 10.83 20.00 -11.43
N SER A 450 9.57 19.60 -11.54
CA SER A 450 8.45 20.38 -10.99
C SER A 450 8.47 20.40 -9.45
N GLN A 451 8.76 19.27 -8.81
CA GLN A 451 8.92 19.18 -7.36
C GLN A 451 10.16 19.92 -6.83
N LEU A 452 11.21 20.07 -7.64
CA LEU A 452 12.36 20.91 -7.29
C LEU A 452 12.01 22.39 -7.33
N ARG A 453 11.15 22.82 -8.28
CA ARG A 453 10.71 24.22 -8.42
C ARG A 453 9.70 24.64 -7.36
N SER A 454 8.83 23.73 -6.88
CA SER A 454 7.92 24.03 -5.77
C SER A 454 8.67 24.27 -4.46
N ARG A 455 9.86 23.68 -4.26
CA ARG A 455 10.77 23.95 -3.13
C ARG A 455 11.43 25.32 -3.17
N THR A 456 11.50 26.00 -4.32
CA THR A 456 12.13 27.33 -4.44
C THR A 456 11.14 28.48 -4.23
N LYS A 457 9.84 28.17 -4.10
CA LYS A 457 8.76 29.15 -3.91
C LYS A 457 8.19 29.17 -2.48
N VAL A 458 8.74 28.35 -1.60
CA VAL A 458 8.60 28.41 -0.13
C VAL A 458 9.91 28.94 0.40
#